data_AF-A0A3D4D4Y4-F1
#
_entry.id   AF-A0A3D4D4Y4-F1
#
_cell.length_a   1.000
_cell.length_b   1.000
_cell.length_c   1.000
_cell.angle_alpha   90.00
_cell.angle_beta   90.00
_cell.angle_gamma   90.00
#
_symmetry.space_group_name_H-M   'P 1'
#
loop_
_entity.id
_entity.type
_entity.pdbx_description
1 polymer ?
#
loop_
_entity_poly.entity_id
_entity_poly.type
_entity_poly.pdbx_seq_one_letter_code
_entity_poly.pdbx_strand_id
1 'polypeptide(L)'
;MTFLRSWLLSVTACAVLVSIVQQLTDGGTMKKIVRFVGGMVLMLAMLRPLLSLTFDLPELDGGHYREAVEALKETLNAEQDSALGDSIAAQTQAYIEDKASSLGLSVRAEVQTALRDGVPFPDSVTLYGENSAALGAYIVQELGIAEENQLWIEPK
;
A
#
# COMPACT_ATOMS: atom_id res chain seq x y z
N MET A 1 -7.07 -38.42 -10.59
CA MET A 1 -6.37 -39.28 -11.60
C MET A 1 -7.23 -39.67 -12.81
N THR A 2 -8.56 -39.70 -12.73
CA THR A 2 -9.45 -40.09 -13.85
C THR A 2 -9.66 -39.00 -14.90
N PHE A 3 -9.67 -37.72 -14.49
CA PHE A 3 -9.89 -36.56 -15.37
C PHE A 3 -8.81 -36.44 -16.46
N LEU A 4 -7.53 -36.45 -16.08
CA LEU A 4 -6.42 -36.32 -17.03
C LEU A 4 -6.41 -37.45 -18.06
N ARG A 5 -6.70 -38.68 -17.61
CA ARG A 5 -6.80 -39.86 -18.47
C ARG A 5 -7.98 -39.76 -19.45
N SER A 6 -9.16 -39.35 -18.96
CA SER A 6 -10.36 -39.17 -19.79
C SER A 6 -10.19 -38.04 -20.81
N TRP A 7 -9.53 -36.94 -20.41
CA TRP A 7 -9.22 -35.82 -21.30
C TRP A 7 -8.25 -36.22 -22.41
N LEU A 8 -7.14 -36.88 -22.08
CA LEU A 8 -6.20 -37.40 -23.08
C LEU A 8 -6.92 -38.33 -24.07
N LEU A 9 -7.78 -39.22 -23.58
CA LEU A 9 -8.55 -40.13 -24.43
C LEU A 9 -9.48 -39.39 -25.40
N SER A 10 -10.13 -38.31 -24.94
CA SER A 10 -10.98 -37.45 -25.78
C SER A 10 -10.16 -36.73 -26.86
N VAL A 11 -8.97 -36.22 -26.52
CA VAL A 11 -8.09 -35.54 -27.49
C VAL A 11 -7.58 -36.53 -28.54
N THR A 12 -7.16 -37.73 -28.12
CA THR A 12 -6.71 -38.78 -29.04
C THR A 12 -7.84 -39.25 -29.95
N ALA A 13 -9.06 -39.45 -29.42
CA ALA A 13 -10.22 -39.82 -30.22
C ALA A 13 -10.56 -38.76 -31.28
N CYS A 14 -10.55 -37.47 -30.92
CA CYS A 14 -10.74 -36.38 -31.86
C CYS A 14 -9.65 -36.34 -32.94
N ALA A 15 -8.39 -36.57 -32.58
CA ALA A 15 -7.28 -36.60 -33.53
C ALA A 15 -7.42 -37.74 -34.56
N VAL A 16 -7.86 -38.92 -34.11
CA VAL A 16 -8.11 -40.07 -34.99
C VAL A 16 -9.26 -39.77 -35.95
N LEU A 17 -10.38 -39.22 -35.47
CA LEU A 17 -11.52 -38.85 -36.32
C LEU A 17 -11.13 -37.80 -37.38
N VAL A 18 -10.40 -36.76 -36.98
CA VAL A 18 -9.88 -35.73 -37.91
C VAL A 18 -8.95 -36.37 -38.95
N SER A 19 -8.12 -37.32 -38.55
CA SER A 19 -7.23 -38.05 -39.47
C SER A 19 -8.00 -38.89 -40.49
N ILE A 20 -9.06 -39.59 -40.07
CA ILE A 20 -9.91 -40.39 -40.97
C ILE A 20 -10.63 -39.50 -41.98
N VAL A 21 -11.20 -38.38 -41.53
CA VAL A 21 -11.89 -37.43 -42.42
C VAL A 21 -10.92 -36.81 -43.42
N GLN A 22 -9.68 -36.52 -43.01
CA GLN A 22 -8.64 -36.02 -43.92
C GLN A 22 -8.20 -37.05 -44.97
N GLN A 23 -8.24 -38.35 -44.66
CA GLN A 23 -7.92 -39.43 -45.60
C GLN A 23 -9.06 -39.67 -46.61
N LEU A 24 -10.31 -39.48 -46.19
CA LEU A 24 -11.50 -39.60 -47.05
C LEU A 24 -11.75 -38.37 -47.95
N THR A 25 -10.99 -37.29 -47.74
CA THR A 25 -11.14 -36.05 -48.54
C THR A 25 -10.14 -36.03 -49.69
N ASP A 26 -10.64 -36.24 -50.91
CA ASP A 26 -9.82 -36.12 -52.12
C ASP A 26 -9.33 -34.68 -52.33
N GLY A 27 -8.08 -34.56 -52.78
CA GLY A 27 -7.27 -33.34 -52.69
C GLY A 27 -7.91 -32.07 -53.27
N GLY A 28 -7.61 -30.92 -52.63
CA GLY A 28 -8.08 -29.61 -53.08
C GLY A 28 -8.29 -28.62 -51.92
N THR A 29 -9.19 -27.65 -52.12
CA THR A 29 -9.59 -26.66 -51.11
C THR A 29 -10.29 -27.30 -49.90
N MET A 30 -11.07 -28.36 -50.12
CA MET A 30 -11.79 -29.09 -49.08
C MET A 30 -10.84 -29.68 -48.02
N LYS A 31 -9.72 -30.27 -48.46
CA LYS A 31 -8.68 -30.79 -47.56
C LYS A 31 -8.04 -29.69 -46.69
N LYS A 32 -7.93 -28.46 -47.20
CA LYS A 32 -7.42 -27.32 -46.43
C LYS A 32 -8.40 -26.90 -45.34
N ILE A 33 -9.70 -26.86 -45.66
CA ILE A 33 -10.76 -26.51 -44.70
C ILE A 33 -10.85 -27.56 -43.60
N VAL A 34 -10.89 -28.84 -43.95
CA VAL A 34 -10.94 -29.95 -42.97
C VAL A 34 -9.73 -29.93 -42.05
N ARG A 35 -8.52 -29.69 -42.58
CA ARG A 35 -7.31 -29.60 -41.77
C ARG A 35 -7.32 -28.39 -40.83
N PHE A 36 -7.85 -27.26 -41.28
CA PHE A 36 -7.96 -26.05 -40.46
C PHE A 36 -8.98 -26.21 -39.33
N VAL A 37 -10.19 -26.66 -39.65
CA VAL A 37 -11.26 -26.89 -38.66
C VAL A 37 -10.87 -27.98 -37.68
N GLY A 38 -10.28 -29.08 -38.16
CA GLY A 38 -9.77 -30.15 -37.30
C GLY A 38 -8.67 -29.69 -36.35
N GLY A 39 -7.73 -28.86 -36.83
CA GLY A 39 -6.71 -28.23 -36.00
C GLY A 39 -7.29 -27.30 -34.93
N MET A 40 -8.29 -26.49 -35.28
CA MET A 40 -8.97 -25.60 -34.34
C MET A 40 -9.71 -26.37 -33.25
N VAL A 41 -10.42 -27.45 -33.61
CA VAL A 41 -11.09 -28.34 -32.64
C VAL A 41 -10.09 -28.99 -31.70
N LEU A 42 -8.94 -29.46 -32.21
CA LEU A 42 -7.86 -30.02 -31.39
C LEU A 42 -7.24 -28.98 -30.46
N MET A 43 -7.01 -27.76 -30.94
CA MET A 43 -6.52 -26.64 -30.13
C MET A 43 -7.48 -26.32 -28.98
N LEU A 44 -8.79 -26.26 -29.27
CA LEU A 44 -9.82 -26.02 -28.26
C LEU A 44 -9.91 -27.15 -27.24
N ALA A 45 -9.80 -28.41 -27.70
CA ALA A 45 -9.77 -29.58 -26.83
C ALA A 45 -8.53 -29.58 -25.91
N MET A 46 -7.39 -29.08 -26.39
CA MET A 46 -6.17 -28.91 -25.60
C MET A 46 -6.26 -27.79 -24.56
N LEU A 47 -7.08 -26.76 -24.82
CA LEU A 47 -7.28 -25.61 -23.91
C LEU A 47 -8.25 -25.90 -22.76
N ARG A 48 -9.11 -26.91 -22.88
CA ARG A 48 -10.08 -27.31 -21.82
C ARG A 48 -9.47 -27.48 -20.42
N PRO A 49 -8.33 -28.17 -20.22
CA PRO A 49 -7.73 -28.31 -18.89
C PRO A 49 -7.27 -26.98 -18.31
N LEU A 50 -6.71 -26.07 -19.13
CA LEU A 50 -6.33 -24.71 -18.71
C LEU A 50 -7.54 -23.90 -18.25
N LEU A 51 -8.68 -24.05 -18.92
CA LEU A 51 -9.94 -23.42 -18.52
C LEU A 51 -10.50 -24.04 -17.23
N SER A 52 -10.42 -25.36 -17.05
CA SER A 52 -10.85 -25.98 -15.78
C SER A 52 -9.94 -25.63 -14.60
N LEU A 53 -8.63 -25.43 -14.84
CA LEU A 53 -7.66 -24.99 -13.84
C LEU A 53 -7.89 -23.54 -13.40
N THR A 54 -8.47 -22.70 -14.25
CA THR A 54 -8.77 -21.29 -13.94
C THR A 54 -10.12 -21.10 -13.24
N PHE A 55 -10.93 -22.14 -13.06
CA PHE A 55 -12.14 -22.10 -12.24
C PHE A 55 -12.02 -22.81 -10.90
N ASP A 56 -10.86 -23.44 -10.63
CA ASP A 56 -10.48 -23.99 -9.32
C ASP A 56 -9.41 -23.09 -8.67
N LEU A 57 -9.54 -21.78 -8.85
CA LEU A 57 -8.85 -20.86 -7.95
C LEU A 57 -9.51 -21.05 -6.58
N PRO A 58 -8.74 -21.33 -5.50
CA PRO A 58 -9.29 -21.20 -4.16
C PRO A 58 -9.94 -19.82 -4.09
N GLU A 59 -11.19 -19.75 -3.60
CA GLU A 59 -11.91 -18.49 -3.42
C GLU A 59 -10.89 -17.44 -2.98
N LEU A 60 -10.56 -16.51 -3.88
CA LEU A 60 -9.77 -15.36 -3.50
C LEU A 60 -10.70 -14.62 -2.56
N ASP A 61 -10.59 -14.95 -1.28
CA ASP A 61 -11.40 -14.40 -0.21
C ASP A 61 -11.13 -12.90 -0.20
N GLY A 62 -11.96 -12.19 -0.96
CA GLY A 62 -11.86 -10.75 -1.13
C GLY A 62 -12.01 -10.03 0.21
N GLY A 63 -12.58 -10.70 1.22
CA GLY A 63 -12.62 -10.25 2.61
C GLY A 63 -11.22 -10.10 3.18
N HIS A 64 -10.39 -11.14 3.11
CA HIS A 64 -9.05 -11.14 3.70
C HIS A 64 -8.09 -10.17 2.99
N TYR A 65 -8.20 -10.03 1.66
CA TYR A 65 -7.44 -9.00 0.94
C TYR A 65 -7.89 -7.59 1.31
N ARG A 66 -9.20 -7.37 1.51
CA ARG A 66 -9.72 -6.05 1.89
C ARG A 66 -9.31 -5.69 3.31
N GLU A 67 -9.35 -6.64 4.23
CA GLU A 67 -8.89 -6.49 5.62
C GLU A 67 -7.38 -6.22 5.70
N ALA A 68 -6.56 -6.96 4.94
CA ALA A 68 -5.12 -6.70 4.87
C ALA A 68 -4.78 -5.33 4.28
N VAL A 69 -5.55 -4.86 3.30
CA VAL A 69 -5.39 -3.51 2.71
C VAL A 69 -5.86 -2.42 3.67
N GLU A 70 -6.95 -2.62 4.40
CA GLU A 70 -7.43 -1.67 5.42
C GLU A 70 -6.43 -1.56 6.57
N ALA A 71 -5.93 -2.68 7.11
CA ALA A 71 -4.90 -2.70 8.14
C ALA A 71 -3.61 -1.99 7.67
N LEU A 72 -3.16 -2.26 6.43
CA LEU A 72 -1.98 -1.59 5.88
C LEU A 72 -2.20 -0.08 5.73
N LYS A 73 -3.38 0.36 5.27
CA LYS A 73 -3.71 1.78 5.16
C LYS A 73 -3.70 2.48 6.52
N GLU A 74 -4.26 1.86 7.55
CA GLU A 74 -4.25 2.42 8.90
C GLU A 74 -2.83 2.60 9.43
N THR A 75 -1.96 1.59 9.24
CA THR A 75 -0.55 1.69 9.66
C THR A 75 0.20 2.80 8.93
N LEU A 76 -0.01 2.95 7.62
CA LEU A 76 0.65 3.99 6.83
C LEU A 76 0.17 5.39 7.19
N ASN A 77 -1.13 5.55 7.48
CA ASN A 77 -1.67 6.83 7.93
C ASN A 77 -1.08 7.21 9.30
N ALA A 78 -1.00 6.27 10.24
CA ALA A 78 -0.40 6.52 11.55
C ALA A 78 1.10 6.88 11.46
N GLU A 79 1.86 6.21 10.58
CA GLU A 79 3.28 6.52 10.37
C GLU A 79 3.48 7.88 9.69
N GLN A 80 2.60 8.23 8.73
CA GLN A 80 2.60 9.54 8.09
C GLN A 80 2.25 10.66 9.08
N ASP A 81 1.22 10.48 9.90
CA ASP A 81 0.81 11.46 10.90
C ASP A 81 1.91 11.68 11.96
N SER A 82 2.60 10.60 12.37
CA SER A 82 3.76 10.68 13.26
C SER A 82 4.90 11.48 12.63
N ALA A 83 5.26 11.19 11.37
CA ALA A 83 6.34 11.88 10.68
C ALA A 83 6.04 13.39 10.47
N LEU A 84 4.79 13.74 10.21
CA LEU A 84 4.34 15.13 10.16
C LEU A 84 4.46 15.81 11.53
N GLY A 85 4.02 15.15 12.59
CA GLY A 85 4.17 15.61 13.96
C GLY A 85 5.63 15.85 14.35
N ASP A 86 6.52 14.92 14.01
CA ASP A 86 7.96 15.03 14.29
C ASP A 86 8.61 16.20 13.54
N SER A 87 8.25 16.41 12.28
CA SER A 87 8.74 17.56 11.50
C SER A 87 8.27 18.90 12.08
N ILE A 88 7.02 18.98 12.54
CA ILE A 88 6.47 20.18 13.17
C ILE A 88 7.17 20.44 14.51
N ALA A 89 7.39 19.41 15.31
CA ALA A 89 8.16 19.51 16.55
C ALA A 89 9.56 20.05 16.27
N ALA A 90 10.31 19.43 15.36
CA ALA A 90 11.68 19.83 15.02
C ALA A 90 11.78 21.28 14.52
N GLN A 91 10.86 21.71 13.66
CA GLN A 91 10.85 23.09 13.17
C GLN A 91 10.49 24.08 14.29
N THR A 92 9.49 23.76 15.12
CA THR A 92 9.08 24.61 16.24
C THR A 92 10.20 24.73 17.27
N GLN A 93 10.91 23.64 17.56
CA GLN A 93 12.11 23.65 18.40
C GLN A 93 13.15 24.64 17.87
N ALA A 94 13.52 24.52 16.59
CA ALA A 94 14.49 25.41 15.97
C ALA A 94 14.06 26.89 16.05
N TYR A 95 12.78 27.19 15.79
CA TYR A 95 12.26 28.56 15.91
C TYR A 95 12.37 29.12 17.33
N ILE A 96 12.13 28.30 18.35
CA ILE A 96 12.26 28.71 19.75
C ILE A 96 13.72 28.96 20.11
N GLU A 97 14.63 28.06 19.71
CA GLU A 97 16.06 28.17 20.00
C GLU A 97 16.71 29.36 19.27
N ASP A 98 16.33 29.61 18.02
CA ASP A 98 16.73 30.80 17.26
C ASP A 98 16.22 32.07 17.93
N LYS A 99 14.96 32.06 18.40
CA LYS A 99 14.39 33.20 19.13
C LYS A 99 15.13 33.43 20.46
N ALA A 100 15.41 32.37 21.22
CA ALA A 100 16.17 32.45 22.46
C ALA A 100 17.55 33.08 22.21
N SER A 101 18.25 32.61 21.17
CA SER A 101 19.55 33.15 20.76
C SER A 101 19.47 34.63 20.41
N SER A 102 18.42 35.06 19.71
CA SER A 102 18.20 36.49 19.39
C SER A 102 17.96 37.38 20.63
N LEU A 103 17.48 36.78 21.73
CA LEU A 103 17.29 37.43 23.02
C LEU A 103 18.54 37.33 23.92
N GLY A 104 19.63 36.72 23.42
CA GLY A 104 20.86 36.50 24.17
C GLY A 104 20.80 35.33 25.16
N LEU A 105 19.82 34.44 25.01
CA LEU A 105 19.60 33.28 25.88
C LEU A 105 20.15 32.01 25.24
N SER A 106 20.64 31.10 26.07
CA SER A 106 21.02 29.74 25.66
C SER A 106 19.95 28.78 26.17
N VAL A 107 18.95 28.48 25.34
CA VAL A 107 17.83 27.58 25.68
C VAL A 107 17.79 26.46 24.66
N ARG A 108 17.60 25.23 25.14
CA ARG A 108 17.22 24.08 24.30
C ARG A 108 15.73 23.83 24.44
N ALA A 109 15.02 23.62 23.34
CA ALA A 109 13.58 23.38 23.33
C ALA A 109 13.27 21.91 22.97
N GLU A 110 12.29 21.34 23.66
CA GLU A 110 11.70 20.04 23.34
C GLU A 110 10.20 20.21 23.19
N VAL A 111 9.71 20.16 21.94
CA VAL A 111 8.30 20.43 21.60
C VAL A 111 7.57 19.11 21.42
N GLN A 112 6.39 18.99 22.02
CA GLN A 112 5.48 17.88 21.79
C GLN A 112 4.32 18.35 20.91
N THR A 113 3.90 17.48 19.99
CA THR A 113 2.76 17.73 19.11
C THR A 113 1.54 16.91 19.53
N ALA A 114 0.36 17.47 19.28
CA ALA A 114 -0.91 16.79 19.45
C ALA A 114 -1.79 17.01 18.22
N LEU A 115 -2.64 16.03 17.91
CA LEU A 115 -3.60 16.12 16.81
C LEU A 115 -4.77 17.01 17.24
N ARG A 116 -5.11 18.00 16.42
CA ARG A 116 -6.35 18.79 16.50
C ARG A 116 -7.07 18.66 15.16
N ASP A 117 -8.26 18.09 15.17
CA ASP A 117 -9.05 17.80 13.96
C ASP A 117 -8.28 17.00 12.89
N GLY A 118 -7.41 16.07 13.33
CA GLY A 118 -6.60 15.23 12.43
C GLY A 118 -5.35 15.92 11.87
N VAL A 119 -5.02 17.13 12.31
CA VAL A 119 -3.80 17.85 11.92
C VAL A 119 -2.89 18.00 13.14
N PRO A 120 -1.59 17.63 13.05
CA PRO A 120 -0.67 17.81 14.17
C PRO A 120 -0.32 19.29 14.38
N PHE A 121 -0.37 19.74 15.64
CA PHE A 121 0.05 21.07 16.07
C PHE A 121 0.99 21.01 17.27
N PRO A 122 1.87 22.00 17.47
CA PRO A 122 2.61 22.16 18.72
C PRO A 122 1.64 22.33 19.90
N ASP A 123 1.77 21.50 20.92
CA ASP A 123 0.85 21.48 22.06
C ASP A 123 1.50 21.89 23.37
N SER A 124 2.74 21.44 23.59
CA SER A 124 3.55 21.81 24.76
C SER A 124 5.03 21.90 24.42
N VAL A 125 5.79 22.58 25.29
CA VAL A 125 7.24 22.69 25.16
C VAL A 125 7.93 22.58 26.52
N THR A 126 9.02 21.84 26.55
CA THR A 126 9.99 21.83 27.66
C THR A 126 11.21 22.64 27.25
N LEU A 127 11.59 23.60 28.08
CA LEU A 127 12.64 24.57 27.84
C LEU A 127 13.75 24.36 28.86
N TYR A 128 14.96 24.05 28.39
CA TYR A 128 16.14 23.85 29.22
C TYR A 128 17.01 25.10 29.13
N GLY A 129 17.01 25.91 30.18
CA GLY A 129 17.74 27.19 30.20
C GLY A 129 17.18 28.17 31.23
N GLU A 130 17.69 29.39 31.21
CA GLU A 130 17.22 30.47 32.09
C GLU A 130 15.78 30.86 31.75
N ASN A 131 14.92 30.96 32.77
CA ASN A 131 13.54 31.37 32.58
C ASN A 131 13.45 32.79 32.00
N SER A 132 12.70 32.95 30.91
CA SER A 132 12.53 34.23 30.25
C SER A 132 11.08 34.50 29.88
N ALA A 133 10.49 35.50 30.54
CA ALA A 133 9.14 35.98 30.23
C ALA A 133 9.00 36.48 28.78
N ALA A 134 10.06 37.05 28.20
CA ALA A 134 10.04 37.52 26.82
C ALA A 134 9.96 36.35 25.82
N LEU A 135 10.68 35.26 26.08
CA LEU A 135 10.61 34.06 25.26
C LEU A 135 9.27 33.34 25.45
N GLY A 136 8.79 33.23 26.69
CA GLY A 136 7.48 32.62 26.98
C GLY A 136 6.32 33.35 26.31
N ALA A 137 6.33 34.68 26.33
CA ALA A 137 5.33 35.50 25.63
C ALA A 137 5.38 35.31 24.11
N TYR A 138 6.57 35.19 23.52
CA TYR A 138 6.72 34.87 22.10
C TYR A 138 6.11 33.51 21.75
N ILE A 139 6.34 32.48 22.58
CA ILE A 139 5.81 31.13 22.39
C ILE A 139 4.27 31.14 22.43
N VAL A 140 3.66 31.90 23.35
CA VAL A 140 2.20 32.06 23.39
C VAL A 140 1.68 32.77 22.14
N GLN A 141 2.29 33.90 21.78
CA GLN A 141 1.78 34.77 20.72
C GLN A 141 1.96 34.20 19.32
N GLU A 142 3.15 33.66 19.02
CA GLU A 142 3.53 33.27 17.66
C GLU A 142 3.38 31.77 17.41
N LEU A 143 3.54 30.95 18.45
CA LEU A 143 3.48 29.48 18.34
C LEU A 143 2.20 28.89 18.91
N GLY A 144 1.39 29.68 19.62
CA GLY A 144 0.10 29.26 20.16
C GLY A 144 0.20 28.22 21.29
N ILE A 145 1.38 28.07 21.91
CA ILE A 145 1.58 27.18 23.06
C ILE A 145 1.35 27.99 24.33
N ALA A 146 0.27 27.66 25.04
CA ALA A 146 -0.14 28.36 26.26
C ALA A 146 0.93 28.30 27.36
N GLU A 147 0.95 29.27 28.26
CA GLU A 147 1.97 29.37 29.33
C GLU A 147 1.94 28.16 30.26
N GLU A 148 0.76 27.63 30.56
CA GLU A 148 0.59 26.39 31.33
C GLU A 148 1.21 25.15 30.67
N ASN A 149 1.46 25.20 29.37
CA ASN A 149 2.08 24.12 28.58
C ASN A 149 3.57 24.36 28.33
N GLN A 150 4.17 25.36 28.98
CA GLN A 150 5.60 25.67 28.90
C GLN A 150 6.30 25.26 30.21
N LEU A 151 7.03 24.15 30.17
CA LEU A 151 7.81 23.68 31.31
C LEU A 151 9.24 24.23 31.22
N TRP A 152 9.70 24.93 32.26
CA TRP A 152 11.07 25.44 32.35
C TRP A 152 11.93 24.60 33.29
N ILE A 153 13.11 24.20 32.82
CA ILE A 153 14.11 23.44 33.56
C ILE A 153 15.39 24.28 33.59
N GLU A 154 15.64 24.93 34.72
CA GLU A 154 16.82 25.76 34.92
C GLU A 154 18.08 24.91 35.14
N PRO A 155 19.24 25.33 34.59
CA PRO A 155 20.51 24.69 34.88
C PRO A 155 20.87 24.89 36.36
N LYS A 156 21.43 23.84 36.99
CA LYS A 156 21.95 23.86 38.36
C LYS A 156 23.27 24.63 38.49
#